data_AF-A0A1I4BC44-F1
#
_entry.id   AF-A0A1I4BC44-F1
#
_cell.length_a   1.000
_cell.length_b   1.000
_cell.length_c   1.000
_cell.angle_alpha   90.00
_cell.angle_beta   90.00
_cell.angle_gamma   90.00
#
_symmetry.space_group_name_H-M   'P 1'
#
loop_
_entity.id
_entity.type
_entity.pdbx_description
1 polymer ?
#
loop_
_entity_poly.entity_id
_entity_poly.type
_entity_poly.pdbx_seq_one_letter_code
_entity_poly.pdbx_strand_id
1 'polypeptide(L)'
;MKDSTRISDETDDKQLNRSPPQTDVVRSLERLSRFIRYGPSAVTNQTYAVYYRAHELAVSFPKWGTSIRDSDGVVLRLESTQKLKRKLEQACDQQLSYRQVHRTLDKLAEIGGEAVWLTDTATTGQSKHCLHVHIPSTYSVSEIFSTESSFGEQALSQLPSGELLSPPTSDSRFWKLETLLTLHPRQFEHLVARLWDELGYKTTVTKRSGDDGVDVIATAEEQRVVIQTKRNRPSSQVTSRVVQRTIGTIPQFRADQAIVVTTSEFSPSARKSEKASNGLVQLVNGDMLLGMLATADIEKPKEDI
;
A
#
# COMPACT_ATOMS: atom_id res chain seq x y z
N MET A 1 32.59 53.56 9.78
CA MET A 1 31.71 53.37 10.97
C MET A 1 30.28 53.32 10.44
N LYS A 2 29.63 52.15 10.41
CA LYS A 2 28.67 51.65 11.43
C LYS A 2 27.61 52.73 11.73
N ASP A 3 26.32 52.53 11.46
CA ASP A 3 25.47 51.49 12.05
C ASP A 3 24.11 51.32 11.35
N SER A 4 23.55 50.11 11.53
CA SER A 4 22.14 49.74 11.75
C SER A 4 21.03 50.36 10.88
N THR A 5 20.17 49.57 10.23
CA THR A 5 19.19 48.75 10.95
C THR A 5 18.72 47.59 10.08
N ARG A 6 18.97 46.37 10.58
CA ARG A 6 18.48 45.10 10.08
C ARG A 6 17.14 44.86 10.78
N ILE A 7 16.04 44.92 10.04
CA ILE A 7 14.73 44.43 10.53
C ILE A 7 14.81 42.91 10.41
N SER A 8 14.98 42.25 11.55
CA SER A 8 14.83 40.81 11.68
C SER A 8 13.34 40.50 11.80
N ASP A 9 12.79 39.84 10.77
CA ASP A 9 11.52 39.13 10.86
C ASP A 9 11.69 37.99 11.86
N GLU A 10 11.26 38.25 13.09
CA GLU A 10 10.84 37.24 14.06
C GLU A 10 9.51 36.66 13.55
N THR A 11 9.53 35.49 12.92
CA THR A 11 8.45 34.48 12.98
C THR A 11 8.84 33.29 12.12
N ASP A 12 9.34 32.21 12.75
CA ASP A 12 9.04 30.82 12.34
C ASP A 12 9.80 29.75 13.16
N ASP A 13 10.69 30.13 14.08
CA ASP A 13 11.52 29.16 14.82
C ASP A 13 10.89 28.56 16.11
N LYS A 14 9.57 28.72 16.32
CA LYS A 14 8.90 28.29 17.58
C LYS A 14 8.06 27.02 17.51
N GLN A 15 8.01 26.30 16.39
CA GLN A 15 7.29 25.02 16.30
C GLN A 15 8.16 23.75 16.32
N LEU A 16 9.49 23.86 16.42
CA LEU A 16 10.38 22.69 16.36
C LEU A 16 10.94 22.23 17.73
N ASN A 17 10.38 22.69 18.85
CA ASN A 17 10.97 22.44 20.16
C ASN A 17 9.97 22.01 21.24
N ARG A 18 9.14 21.03 20.92
CA ARG A 18 8.54 20.16 21.93
C ARG A 18 8.92 18.74 21.59
N SER A 19 9.78 18.12 22.39
CA SER A 19 9.92 16.67 22.36
C SER A 19 8.52 16.10 22.54
N PRO A 20 8.02 15.28 21.60
CA PRO A 20 6.68 14.72 21.70
C PRO A 20 6.53 14.00 23.04
N PRO A 21 5.32 13.96 23.64
CA PRO A 21 5.11 13.23 24.87
C PRO A 21 5.65 11.80 24.72
N GLN A 22 6.45 11.33 25.68
CA GLN A 22 7.07 10.00 25.58
C GLN A 22 6.03 8.90 25.30
N THR A 23 4.81 9.06 25.81
CA THR A 23 3.67 8.16 25.57
C THR A 23 3.26 8.03 24.09
N ASP A 24 3.36 9.10 23.30
CA ASP A 24 2.96 9.09 21.88
C ASP A 24 4.05 8.46 21.00
N VAL A 25 5.31 8.63 21.37
CA VAL A 25 6.45 7.94 20.75
C VAL A 25 6.35 6.43 20.99
N VAL A 26 6.00 6.00 22.20
CA VAL A 26 5.83 4.57 22.53
C VAL A 26 4.74 3.92 21.68
N ARG A 27 3.54 4.51 21.61
CA ARG A 27 2.44 3.99 20.77
C ARG A 27 2.82 3.92 19.29
N SER A 28 3.58 4.91 18.84
CA SER A 28 4.06 4.97 17.46
C SER A 28 5.09 3.86 17.17
N LEU A 29 5.97 3.54 18.13
CA LEU A 29 6.90 2.41 18.04
C LEU A 29 6.20 1.05 18.09
N GLU A 30 5.17 0.89 18.90
CA GLU A 30 4.33 -0.32 18.91
C GLU A 30 3.67 -0.54 17.55
N ARG A 31 3.11 0.52 16.97
CA ARG A 31 2.51 0.49 15.63
C ARG A 31 3.56 0.15 14.56
N LEU A 32 4.76 0.72 14.65
CA LEU A 32 5.87 0.42 13.74
C LEU A 32 6.34 -1.04 13.88
N SER A 33 6.49 -1.54 15.11
CA SER A 33 6.88 -2.94 15.36
C SER A 33 5.82 -3.90 14.82
N ARG A 34 4.53 -3.61 15.04
CA ARG A 34 3.41 -4.38 14.47
C ARG A 34 3.47 -4.39 12.94
N PHE A 35 3.73 -3.24 12.32
CA PHE A 35 3.91 -3.12 10.88
C PHE A 35 5.09 -3.94 10.35
N ILE A 36 6.26 -3.87 11.00
CA ILE A 36 7.46 -4.64 10.62
C ILE A 36 7.19 -6.14 10.73
N ARG A 37 6.57 -6.57 11.82
CA ARG A 37 6.36 -7.97 12.16
C ARG A 37 5.30 -8.66 11.31
N TYR A 38 4.18 -7.99 11.10
CA TYR A 38 2.99 -8.58 10.48
C TYR A 38 2.67 -8.01 9.10
N GLY A 39 3.44 -7.01 8.65
CA GLY A 39 3.27 -6.36 7.37
C GLY A 39 2.19 -5.27 7.36
N PRO A 40 1.93 -4.69 6.17
CA PRO A 40 1.03 -3.55 6.01
C PRO A 40 -0.40 -3.73 6.50
N SER A 41 -0.99 -4.91 6.32
CA SER A 41 -2.38 -5.19 6.70
C SER A 41 -2.60 -5.10 8.21
N ALA A 42 -1.55 -5.19 9.02
CA ALA A 42 -1.67 -5.11 10.46
C ALA A 42 -1.91 -3.67 10.98
N VAL A 43 -1.72 -2.64 10.14
CA VAL A 43 -1.85 -1.23 10.53
C VAL A 43 -2.70 -0.40 9.58
N THR A 44 -3.17 -0.98 8.46
CA THR A 44 -4.09 -0.34 7.51
C THR A 44 -5.01 -1.36 6.87
N ASN A 45 -6.29 -0.99 6.72
CA ASN A 45 -7.30 -1.79 6.02
C ASN A 45 -7.24 -1.59 4.49
N GLN A 46 -6.39 -0.68 4.01
CA GLN A 46 -6.13 -0.46 2.58
C GLN A 46 -4.62 -0.53 2.33
N THR A 47 -4.16 -1.59 1.67
CA THR A 47 -2.74 -1.83 1.39
C THR A 47 -2.45 -1.67 -0.09
N TYR A 48 -1.55 -0.77 -0.44
CA TYR A 48 -1.09 -0.54 -1.81
C TYR A 48 0.41 -0.82 -1.92
N ALA A 49 0.96 -0.87 -3.14
CA ALA A 49 2.39 -1.12 -3.37
C ALA A 49 3.32 -0.18 -2.58
N VAL A 50 2.89 1.04 -2.29
CA VAL A 50 3.65 1.99 -1.45
C VAL A 50 3.84 1.50 -0.01
N TYR A 51 2.89 0.75 0.54
CA TYR A 51 2.97 0.24 1.91
C TYR A 51 3.92 -0.95 2.01
N TYR A 52 3.96 -1.82 1.00
CA TYR A 52 4.93 -2.90 0.96
C TYR A 52 6.36 -2.38 0.78
N ARG A 53 6.55 -1.34 -0.04
CA ARG A 53 7.86 -0.66 -0.13
C ARG A 53 8.24 0.02 1.19
N ALA A 54 7.26 0.57 1.91
CA ALA A 54 7.49 1.15 3.23
C ALA A 54 7.85 0.07 4.26
N HIS A 55 7.24 -1.11 4.16
CA HIS A 55 7.55 -2.27 4.98
C HIS A 55 8.96 -2.80 4.72
N GLU A 56 9.36 -2.95 3.46
CA GLU A 56 10.72 -3.33 3.07
C GLU A 56 11.78 -2.37 3.64
N LEU A 57 11.47 -1.08 3.59
CA LEU A 57 12.31 -0.04 4.15
C LEU A 57 12.37 -0.17 5.69
N ALA A 58 11.23 -0.38 6.35
CA ALA A 58 11.13 -0.57 7.79
C ALA A 58 11.94 -1.78 8.29
N VAL A 59 11.80 -2.94 7.64
CA VAL A 59 12.55 -4.16 7.98
C VAL A 59 14.06 -3.96 7.77
N SER A 60 14.43 -3.22 6.73
CA SER A 60 15.83 -3.04 6.36
C SER A 60 16.53 -1.90 7.10
N PHE A 61 15.85 -1.17 7.99
CA PHE A 61 16.40 -0.01 8.70
C PHE A 61 17.73 -0.28 9.40
N PRO A 62 17.87 -1.35 10.21
CA PRO A 62 19.12 -1.64 10.90
C PRO A 62 20.29 -1.92 9.95
N LYS A 63 20.00 -2.44 8.75
CA LYS A 63 21.00 -2.80 7.74
C LYS A 63 21.37 -1.62 6.84
N TRP A 64 20.41 -0.76 6.54
CA TRP A 64 20.57 0.29 5.54
C TRP A 64 20.85 1.67 6.12
N GLY A 65 20.63 1.85 7.42
CA GLY A 65 20.80 3.11 8.13
C GLY A 65 22.08 3.17 8.97
N THR A 66 22.30 4.35 9.54
CA THR A 66 23.31 4.59 10.56
C THR A 66 22.61 4.83 11.90
N SER A 67 23.18 4.30 12.98
CA SER A 67 22.68 4.52 14.34
C SER A 67 23.50 5.61 15.02
N ILE A 68 22.82 6.59 15.62
CA ILE A 68 23.40 7.63 16.46
C ILE A 68 22.81 7.43 17.85
N ARG A 69 23.63 7.35 18.90
CA ARG A 69 23.20 7.13 20.28
C ARG A 69 23.50 8.37 21.12
N ASP A 70 22.55 8.74 21.97
CA ASP A 70 22.66 9.83 22.95
C ASP A 70 22.07 9.40 24.31
N SER A 71 21.84 10.37 25.22
CA SER A 71 21.26 10.13 26.54
C SER A 71 19.76 9.77 26.50
N ASP A 72 19.05 10.18 25.45
CA ASP A 72 17.60 10.03 25.32
C ASP A 72 17.21 8.76 24.54
N GLY A 73 18.14 8.21 23.75
CA GLY A 73 17.98 6.93 23.09
C GLY A 73 18.91 6.69 21.92
N VAL A 74 18.36 6.07 20.88
CA VAL A 74 19.04 5.78 19.61
C VAL A 74 18.20 6.34 18.47
N VAL A 75 18.83 7.11 17.59
CA VAL A 75 18.25 7.55 16.32
C VAL A 75 18.82 6.72 15.18
N LEU A 76 17.97 6.00 14.47
CA LEU A 76 18.33 5.35 13.21
C LEU A 76 18.08 6.32 12.07
N ARG A 77 19.08 6.53 11.21
CA ARG A 77 19.02 7.45 10.07
C ARG A 77 19.21 6.71 8.76
N LEU A 78 18.28 6.90 7.83
CA LEU A 78 18.46 6.50 6.44
C LEU A 78 18.94 7.66 5.57
N GLU A 79 19.89 7.35 4.70
CA GLU A 79 20.56 8.32 3.82
C GLU A 79 19.64 8.84 2.71
N SER A 80 20.15 9.74 1.86
CA SER A 80 19.35 10.46 0.85
C SER A 80 18.52 9.55 -0.07
N THR A 81 17.41 10.11 -0.56
CA THR A 81 16.47 9.50 -1.53
C THR A 81 17.16 8.81 -2.70
N GLN A 82 18.27 9.35 -3.21
CA GLN A 82 19.00 8.77 -4.33
C GLN A 82 19.69 7.45 -3.99
N LYS A 83 20.28 7.33 -2.80
CA LYS A 83 20.89 6.08 -2.34
C LYS A 83 19.81 5.07 -1.97
N LEU A 84 18.74 5.52 -1.31
CA LEU A 84 17.61 4.66 -0.94
C LEU A 84 16.86 4.13 -2.15
N LYS A 85 16.71 4.94 -3.21
CA LYS A 85 16.11 4.51 -4.47
C LYS A 85 16.78 3.24 -4.98
N ARG A 86 18.11 3.22 -5.10
CA ARG A 86 18.84 2.04 -5.59
C ARG A 86 18.64 0.81 -4.71
N LYS A 87 18.67 0.98 -3.38
CA LYS A 87 18.45 -0.12 -2.42
C LYS A 87 17.03 -0.67 -2.51
N LEU A 88 16.03 0.20 -2.60
CA LEU A 88 14.62 -0.18 -2.76
C LEU A 88 14.35 -0.85 -4.11
N GLU A 89 14.90 -0.32 -5.19
CA GLU A 89 14.76 -0.93 -6.52
C GLU A 89 15.33 -2.34 -6.55
N GLN A 90 16.48 -2.55 -5.89
CA GLN A 90 17.08 -3.87 -5.76
C GLN A 90 16.27 -4.81 -4.86
N ALA A 91 15.77 -4.32 -3.72
CA ALA A 91 15.00 -5.14 -2.78
C ALA A 91 13.62 -5.54 -3.32
N CYS A 92 12.96 -4.63 -4.04
CA CYS A 92 11.66 -4.86 -4.64
C CYS A 92 11.74 -5.48 -6.04
N ASP A 93 12.95 -5.71 -6.57
CA ASP A 93 13.21 -6.11 -7.95
C ASP A 93 12.41 -5.30 -8.99
N GLN A 94 12.36 -3.98 -8.79
CA GLN A 94 11.49 -3.08 -9.56
C GLN A 94 12.16 -1.73 -9.81
N GLN A 95 12.06 -1.20 -11.02
CA GLN A 95 12.42 0.19 -11.32
C GLN A 95 11.41 1.17 -10.67
N LEU A 96 11.90 2.15 -9.93
CA LEU A 96 11.10 3.13 -9.21
C LEU A 96 11.39 4.55 -9.71
N SER A 97 10.35 5.37 -9.80
CA SER A 97 10.51 6.82 -9.95
C SER A 97 10.84 7.47 -8.61
N TYR A 98 11.52 8.62 -8.62
CA TYR A 98 11.76 9.39 -7.39
C TYR A 98 10.47 9.71 -6.63
N ARG A 99 9.38 10.05 -7.34
CA ARG A 99 8.06 10.29 -6.71
C ARG A 99 7.55 9.08 -5.93
N GLN A 100 7.77 7.86 -6.43
CA GLN A 100 7.38 6.64 -5.72
C GLN A 100 8.24 6.42 -4.47
N VAL A 101 9.53 6.76 -4.53
CA VAL A 101 10.43 6.70 -3.36
C VAL A 101 10.01 7.72 -2.30
N HIS A 102 9.76 8.98 -2.68
CA HIS A 102 9.25 10.01 -1.76
C HIS A 102 7.95 9.57 -1.09
N ARG A 103 6.95 9.12 -1.86
CA ARG A 103 5.69 8.61 -1.28
C ARG A 103 5.89 7.41 -0.33
N THR A 104 6.91 6.59 -0.57
CA THR A 104 7.24 5.45 0.31
C THR A 104 7.78 5.96 1.65
N LEU A 105 8.66 6.95 1.61
CA LEU A 105 9.22 7.61 2.79
C LEU A 105 8.12 8.32 3.60
N ASP A 106 7.27 9.10 2.92
CA ASP A 106 6.14 9.81 3.54
C ASP A 106 5.20 8.81 4.23
N LYS A 107 4.90 7.70 3.55
CA LYS A 107 3.99 6.69 4.10
C LYS A 107 4.57 5.98 5.31
N LEU A 108 5.87 5.73 5.34
CA LEU A 108 6.50 5.13 6.50
C LEU A 108 6.54 6.09 7.69
N ALA A 109 6.80 7.38 7.46
CA ALA A 109 6.70 8.40 8.50
C ALA A 109 5.27 8.47 9.07
N GLU A 110 4.24 8.45 8.20
CA GLU A 110 2.84 8.42 8.64
C GLU A 110 2.49 7.18 9.49
N ILE A 111 3.01 6.00 9.13
CA ILE A 111 2.79 4.76 9.90
C ILE A 111 3.52 4.82 11.25
N GLY A 112 4.76 5.32 11.22
CA GLY A 112 5.63 5.42 12.38
C GLY A 112 5.39 6.62 13.27
N GLY A 113 4.44 7.50 12.93
CA GLY A 113 3.98 8.61 13.76
C GLY A 113 5.11 9.46 14.33
N GLU A 114 5.00 9.83 15.61
CA GLU A 114 6.01 10.64 16.32
C GLU A 114 7.35 9.93 16.49
N ALA A 115 7.39 8.61 16.31
CA ALA A 115 8.63 7.85 16.35
C ALA A 115 9.42 7.93 15.05
N VAL A 116 8.79 8.32 13.93
CA VAL A 116 9.42 8.34 12.61
C VAL A 116 9.15 9.65 11.89
N TRP A 117 10.21 10.41 11.60
CA TRP A 117 10.08 11.71 10.94
C TRP A 117 11.04 11.86 9.76
N LEU A 118 10.68 12.81 8.89
CA LEU A 118 11.45 13.22 7.74
C LEU A 118 12.16 14.53 8.02
N THR A 119 13.40 14.65 7.56
CA THR A 119 14.12 15.92 7.53
C THR A 119 14.63 16.20 6.13
N ASP A 120 14.62 17.48 5.75
CA ASP A 120 15.30 17.95 4.55
C ASP A 120 16.66 18.51 4.94
N THR A 121 17.73 17.81 4.55
CA THR A 121 19.09 18.30 4.75
C THR A 121 19.58 19.02 3.50
N ALA A 122 19.59 20.37 3.54
CA ALA A 122 20.09 21.21 2.46
C ALA A 122 21.59 21.48 2.66
N THR A 123 22.46 20.63 2.11
CA THR A 123 23.92 20.90 2.18
C THR A 123 24.42 21.73 0.99
N THR A 124 23.73 21.70 -0.16
CA THR A 124 24.21 22.33 -1.41
C THR A 124 23.09 22.57 -2.45
N GLY A 125 21.93 23.07 -2.04
CA GLY A 125 20.82 23.39 -2.97
C GLY A 125 20.03 22.19 -3.52
N GLN A 126 20.24 20.99 -2.97
CA GLN A 126 19.38 19.82 -3.17
C GLN A 126 18.80 19.38 -1.81
N SER A 127 17.48 19.43 -1.66
CA SER A 127 16.78 18.86 -0.51
C SER A 127 16.97 17.34 -0.49
N LYS A 128 17.64 16.82 0.54
CA LYS A 128 17.79 15.38 0.76
C LYS A 128 16.79 14.97 1.85
N HIS A 129 15.70 14.32 1.45
CA HIS A 129 14.79 13.67 2.40
C HIS A 129 15.54 12.54 3.10
N CYS A 130 15.79 12.73 4.38
CA CYS A 130 16.34 11.73 5.28
C CYS A 130 15.23 11.25 6.20
N LEU A 131 15.12 9.93 6.38
CA LEU A 131 14.17 9.32 7.30
C LEU A 131 14.87 8.97 8.61
N HIS A 132 14.25 9.33 9.72
CA HIS A 132 14.77 9.14 11.06
C HIS A 132 13.77 8.35 11.91
N VAL A 133 14.26 7.45 12.76
CA VAL A 133 13.45 6.71 13.74
C VAL A 133 14.06 6.93 15.12
N HIS A 134 13.31 7.50 16.05
CA HIS A 134 13.72 7.65 17.45
C HIS A 134 13.31 6.41 18.23
N ILE A 135 14.26 5.85 18.97
CA ILE A 135 14.05 4.71 19.85
C ILE A 135 14.50 5.14 21.23
N PRO A 136 13.58 5.39 22.18
CA PRO A 136 13.93 5.73 23.54
C PRO A 136 14.83 4.69 24.18
N SER A 137 15.67 5.10 25.13
CA SER A 137 16.62 4.21 25.82
C SER A 137 15.99 3.03 26.56
N THR A 138 14.68 3.07 26.81
CA THR A 138 13.88 1.98 27.39
C THR A 138 13.59 0.82 26.44
N TYR A 139 13.86 0.96 25.14
CA TYR A 139 13.63 -0.07 24.11
C TYR A 139 14.93 -0.43 23.38
N SER A 140 15.06 -1.69 22.97
CA SER A 140 16.16 -2.11 22.10
C SER A 140 15.80 -2.02 20.63
N VAL A 141 16.78 -1.61 19.80
CA VAL A 141 16.68 -1.66 18.34
C VAL A 141 16.39 -3.08 17.86
N SER A 142 17.05 -4.09 18.44
CA SER A 142 16.84 -5.48 18.03
C SER A 142 15.43 -5.97 18.34
N GLU A 143 14.78 -5.46 19.40
CA GLU A 143 13.43 -5.86 19.79
C GLU A 143 12.38 -5.26 18.85
N ILE A 144 12.48 -3.96 18.55
CA ILE A 144 11.53 -3.25 17.68
C ILE A 144 11.55 -3.84 16.27
N PHE A 145 12.75 -4.12 15.75
CA PHE A 145 12.97 -4.64 14.40
C PHE A 145 13.09 -6.17 14.35
N SER A 146 12.75 -6.88 15.43
CA SER A 146 12.68 -8.35 15.42
C SER A 146 11.44 -8.82 14.67
N THR A 147 11.64 -9.76 13.74
CA THR A 147 10.56 -10.50 13.09
C THR A 147 10.07 -11.67 13.95
N GLU A 148 10.77 -12.04 15.03
CA GLU A 148 10.44 -13.17 15.93
C GLU A 148 9.72 -12.74 17.21
N SER A 149 8.75 -13.55 17.64
CA SER A 149 7.54 -13.28 18.45
C SER A 149 7.69 -12.74 19.88
N SER A 150 8.89 -12.42 20.36
CA SER A 150 9.12 -12.20 21.80
C SER A 150 8.51 -10.93 22.42
N PHE A 151 8.02 -9.98 21.63
CA PHE A 151 7.47 -8.71 22.14
C PHE A 151 5.95 -8.73 22.35
N GLY A 152 5.23 -9.67 21.71
CA GLY A 152 3.76 -9.66 21.67
C GLY A 152 3.07 -10.26 22.89
N GLU A 153 3.68 -11.21 23.59
CA GLU A 153 3.00 -11.98 24.65
C GLU A 153 2.65 -11.16 25.90
N GLN A 154 3.43 -10.11 26.22
CA GLN A 154 3.16 -9.26 27.40
C GLN A 154 2.07 -8.19 27.15
N ALA A 155 1.84 -7.79 25.91
CA ALA A 155 0.80 -6.83 25.54
C ALA A 155 -0.54 -7.51 25.18
N LEU A 156 -0.49 -8.76 24.69
CA LEU A 156 -1.67 -9.56 24.32
C LEU A 156 -2.48 -10.07 25.52
N SER A 157 -1.90 -10.15 26.71
CA SER A 157 -2.58 -10.58 27.94
C SER A 157 -3.61 -9.59 28.48
N GLN A 158 -3.81 -8.43 27.83
CA GLN A 158 -4.79 -7.41 28.23
C GLN A 158 -5.99 -7.28 27.26
N LEU A 159 -6.09 -8.12 26.23
CA LEU A 159 -7.24 -8.14 25.32
C LEU A 159 -8.23 -9.25 25.69
N PRO A 160 -9.55 -9.01 25.60
CA PRO A 160 -10.57 -9.97 26.01
C PRO A 160 -10.48 -11.24 25.15
N SER A 161 -10.40 -12.39 25.84
CA SER A 161 -10.23 -13.71 25.25
C SER A 161 -11.50 -14.16 24.53
N GLY A 162 -11.52 -14.02 23.20
CA GLY A 162 -12.56 -14.57 22.34
C GLY A 162 -12.04 -14.72 20.92
N GLU A 163 -11.91 -15.98 20.47
CA GLU A 163 -11.51 -16.43 19.13
C GLU A 163 -10.05 -16.22 18.69
N LEU A 164 -9.16 -17.07 19.22
CA LEU A 164 -7.89 -17.38 18.57
C LEU A 164 -8.10 -18.46 17.50
N LEU A 165 -8.16 -18.05 16.24
CA LEU A 165 -7.82 -18.94 15.11
C LEU A 165 -6.30 -19.05 15.03
N SER A 166 -5.78 -20.28 14.95
CA SER A 166 -4.35 -20.56 14.85
C SER A 166 -3.69 -19.84 13.65
N PRO A 167 -2.43 -19.38 13.78
CA PRO A 167 -1.74 -18.65 12.71
C PRO A 167 -1.62 -19.52 11.45
N PRO A 168 -2.09 -19.07 10.27
CA PRO A 168 -2.07 -19.94 9.10
C PRO A 168 -0.65 -20.08 8.56
N THR A 169 -0.20 -21.32 8.38
CA THR A 169 1.08 -21.69 7.77
C THR A 169 1.29 -21.02 6.40
N SER A 170 2.50 -20.49 6.23
CA SER A 170 2.99 -19.67 5.13
C SER A 170 2.93 -20.38 3.76
N ASP A 171 2.87 -19.58 2.68
CA ASP A 171 2.82 -19.87 1.23
C ASP A 171 1.47 -20.08 0.52
N SER A 172 0.42 -20.66 1.13
CA SER A 172 -0.83 -20.93 0.37
C SER A 172 -1.75 -19.71 0.17
N ARG A 173 -1.55 -18.62 0.92
CA ARG A 173 -2.44 -17.42 0.92
C ARG A 173 -2.10 -16.33 -0.10
N PHE A 174 -0.93 -16.37 -0.72
CA PHE A 174 -0.55 -15.33 -1.69
C PHE A 174 -1.04 -15.68 -3.10
N TRP A 175 -1.85 -14.81 -3.67
CA TRP A 175 -2.24 -14.87 -5.08
C TRP A 175 -1.03 -14.55 -5.96
N LYS A 176 -0.84 -15.34 -7.02
CA LYS A 176 0.18 -15.09 -8.05
C LYS A 176 -0.50 -14.93 -9.40
N LEU A 177 0.13 -14.19 -10.32
CA LEU A 177 -0.45 -13.94 -11.64
C LEU A 177 -0.65 -15.24 -12.41
N GLU A 178 0.28 -16.18 -12.28
CA GLU A 178 0.21 -17.52 -12.87
C GLU A 178 -1.06 -18.24 -12.40
N THR A 179 -1.38 -18.18 -11.11
CA THR A 179 -2.60 -18.78 -10.55
C THR A 179 -3.84 -18.18 -11.18
N LEU A 180 -3.92 -16.85 -11.33
CA LEU A 180 -5.06 -16.20 -12.00
C LEU A 180 -5.22 -16.64 -13.47
N LEU A 181 -4.10 -16.90 -14.15
CA LEU A 181 -4.08 -17.39 -15.54
C LEU A 181 -4.42 -18.88 -15.66
N THR A 182 -4.38 -19.66 -14.57
CA THR A 182 -4.88 -21.04 -14.56
C THR A 182 -6.39 -21.14 -14.37
N LEU A 183 -7.02 -20.15 -13.75
CA LEU A 183 -8.48 -20.15 -13.51
C LEU A 183 -9.26 -20.18 -14.83
N HIS A 184 -10.32 -20.98 -14.89
CA HIS A 184 -11.27 -20.90 -15.98
C HIS A 184 -11.84 -19.46 -16.06
N PRO A 185 -12.10 -18.88 -17.26
CA PRO A 185 -12.58 -17.50 -17.38
C PRO A 185 -13.76 -17.17 -16.44
N ARG A 186 -14.70 -18.11 -16.33
CA ARG A 186 -15.84 -17.97 -15.40
C ARG A 186 -15.43 -17.95 -13.93
N GLN A 187 -14.48 -18.78 -13.52
CA GLN A 187 -13.96 -18.76 -12.15
C GLN A 187 -13.24 -17.43 -11.85
N PHE A 188 -12.57 -16.85 -12.86
CA PHE A 188 -11.98 -15.51 -12.73
C PHE A 188 -13.04 -14.42 -12.53
N GLU A 189 -14.16 -14.48 -13.26
CA GLU A 189 -15.30 -13.57 -13.05
C GLU A 189 -15.87 -13.70 -11.63
N HIS A 190 -16.04 -14.94 -11.14
CA HIS A 190 -16.50 -15.19 -9.77
C HIS A 190 -15.51 -14.73 -8.70
N LEU A 191 -14.20 -14.86 -8.94
CA LEU A 191 -13.17 -14.32 -8.05
C LEU A 191 -13.25 -12.81 -7.96
N VAL A 192 -13.40 -12.13 -9.10
CA VAL A 192 -13.59 -10.67 -9.15
C VAL A 192 -14.88 -10.28 -8.45
N ALA A 193 -15.98 -11.00 -8.63
CA ALA A 193 -17.20 -10.75 -7.88
C ALA A 193 -17.00 -10.87 -6.37
N ARG A 194 -16.37 -11.96 -5.91
CA ARG A 194 -16.05 -12.15 -4.49
C ARG A 194 -15.16 -11.02 -3.95
N LEU A 195 -14.20 -10.55 -4.73
CA LEU A 195 -13.37 -9.41 -4.34
C LEU A 195 -14.18 -8.15 -4.09
N TRP A 196 -15.13 -7.82 -4.97
CA TRP A 196 -16.02 -6.68 -4.72
C TRP A 196 -17.01 -6.94 -3.58
N ASP A 197 -17.38 -8.20 -3.34
CA ASP A 197 -18.21 -8.60 -2.20
C ASP A 197 -17.53 -8.30 -0.86
N GLU A 198 -16.26 -8.71 -0.72
CA GLU A 198 -15.43 -8.41 0.46
C GLU A 198 -15.16 -6.90 0.62
N LEU A 199 -15.21 -6.12 -0.46
CA LEU A 199 -15.12 -4.66 -0.43
C LEU A 199 -16.45 -3.98 -0.03
N GLY A 200 -17.47 -4.76 0.36
CA GLY A 200 -18.74 -4.26 0.88
C GLY A 200 -19.83 -4.05 -0.18
N TYR A 201 -19.64 -4.56 -1.41
CA TYR A 201 -20.68 -4.53 -2.44
C TYR A 201 -21.51 -5.81 -2.40
N LYS A 202 -22.79 -5.73 -2.73
CA LYS A 202 -23.55 -6.91 -3.14
C LYS A 202 -23.26 -7.20 -4.60
N THR A 203 -22.70 -8.37 -4.91
CA THR A 203 -22.27 -8.70 -6.26
C THR A 203 -23.15 -9.73 -6.97
N THR A 204 -23.18 -9.70 -8.30
CA THR A 204 -23.87 -10.67 -9.15
C THR A 204 -23.09 -10.87 -10.44
N VAL A 205 -22.71 -12.12 -10.73
CA VAL A 205 -22.06 -12.49 -11.99
C VAL A 205 -23.12 -12.67 -13.08
N THR A 206 -22.92 -12.02 -14.22
CA THR A 206 -23.88 -11.96 -15.35
C THR A 206 -23.89 -13.27 -16.15
N LYS A 207 -24.81 -13.47 -17.10
CA LYS A 207 -24.95 -14.77 -17.80
C LYS A 207 -24.00 -14.87 -19.00
N ARG A 208 -23.70 -16.11 -19.41
CA ARG A 208 -22.66 -16.44 -20.41
C ARG A 208 -22.98 -15.98 -21.85
N SER A 209 -24.22 -15.62 -22.17
CA SER A 209 -24.63 -15.28 -23.53
C SER A 209 -25.56 -14.08 -23.58
N GLY A 210 -25.17 -13.06 -24.36
CA GLY A 210 -26.01 -11.91 -24.69
C GLY A 210 -25.63 -10.61 -23.98
N ASP A 211 -24.65 -10.66 -23.08
CA ASP A 211 -24.38 -9.54 -22.19
C ASP A 211 -23.33 -8.62 -22.86
N ASP A 212 -23.61 -7.31 -22.90
CA ASP A 212 -22.91 -6.24 -23.63
C ASP A 212 -21.45 -5.98 -23.19
N GLY A 213 -20.78 -6.96 -22.60
CA GLY A 213 -19.43 -6.86 -22.06
C GLY A 213 -19.38 -6.49 -20.57
N VAL A 214 -20.40 -6.85 -19.79
CA VAL A 214 -20.36 -6.78 -18.32
C VAL A 214 -20.35 -8.19 -17.78
N ASP A 215 -19.37 -8.50 -16.92
CA ASP A 215 -19.24 -9.84 -16.32
C ASP A 215 -19.74 -9.86 -14.86
N VAL A 216 -19.61 -8.73 -14.16
CA VAL A 216 -20.06 -8.59 -12.76
C VAL A 216 -20.78 -7.26 -12.57
N ILE A 217 -21.87 -7.30 -11.83
CA ILE A 217 -22.56 -6.11 -11.32
C ILE A 217 -22.34 -6.07 -9.81
N ALA A 218 -21.86 -4.94 -9.30
CA ALA A 218 -21.63 -4.70 -7.88
C ALA A 218 -22.49 -3.52 -7.42
N THR A 219 -23.14 -3.61 -6.26
CA THR A 219 -23.98 -2.53 -5.73
C THR A 219 -23.76 -2.36 -4.24
N ALA A 220 -23.37 -1.17 -3.79
CA ALA A 220 -23.21 -0.80 -2.39
C ALA A 220 -24.00 0.48 -2.13
N GLU A 221 -24.90 0.47 -1.15
CA GLU A 221 -25.77 1.61 -0.82
C GLU A 221 -26.45 2.21 -2.06
N GLU A 222 -26.10 3.45 -2.44
CA GLU A 222 -26.60 4.17 -3.62
C GLU A 222 -25.69 4.06 -4.85
N GLN A 223 -24.57 3.35 -4.76
CA GLN A 223 -23.60 3.21 -5.85
C GLN A 223 -23.72 1.85 -6.55
N ARG A 224 -23.88 1.87 -7.87
CA ARG A 224 -23.90 0.71 -8.75
C ARG A 224 -22.75 0.75 -9.74
N VAL A 225 -22.00 -0.34 -9.80
CA VAL A 225 -20.80 -0.47 -10.63
C VAL A 225 -20.94 -1.68 -11.55
N VAL A 226 -20.55 -1.51 -12.81
CA VAL A 226 -20.41 -2.60 -13.78
C VAL A 226 -18.95 -2.93 -14.00
N ILE A 227 -18.61 -4.22 -14.00
CA ILE A 227 -17.24 -4.68 -14.06
C ILE A 227 -17.10 -5.62 -15.25
N GLN A 228 -16.18 -5.30 -16.15
CA GLN A 228 -15.70 -6.19 -17.19
C GLN A 228 -14.35 -6.77 -16.77
N THR A 229 -14.23 -8.09 -16.87
CA THR A 229 -12.99 -8.83 -16.65
C THR A 229 -12.33 -9.22 -17.98
N LYS A 230 -10.99 -9.23 -18.00
CA LYS A 230 -10.17 -9.74 -19.10
C LYS A 230 -8.99 -10.55 -18.58
N ARG A 231 -9.07 -11.87 -18.72
CA ARG A 231 -7.98 -12.79 -18.38
C ARG A 231 -7.00 -12.95 -19.56
N ASN A 232 -6.24 -11.90 -19.83
CA ASN A 232 -5.26 -11.87 -20.91
C ASN A 232 -3.87 -12.33 -20.45
N ARG A 233 -3.08 -12.88 -21.37
CA ARG A 233 -1.64 -13.12 -21.13
C ARG A 233 -0.92 -11.78 -20.85
N PRO A 234 0.16 -11.75 -20.05
CA PRO A 234 0.87 -10.51 -19.71
C PRO A 234 1.38 -9.71 -20.93
N SER A 235 1.70 -10.39 -22.03
CA SER A 235 2.12 -9.77 -23.29
C SER A 235 0.98 -9.16 -24.12
N SER A 236 -0.27 -9.37 -23.73
CA SER A 236 -1.46 -8.92 -24.46
C SER A 236 -2.19 -7.83 -23.69
N GLN A 237 -1.86 -6.58 -24.02
CA GLN A 237 -2.43 -5.41 -23.34
C GLN A 237 -3.90 -5.20 -23.72
N VAL A 238 -4.69 -4.71 -22.75
CA VAL A 238 -6.07 -4.29 -22.97
C VAL A 238 -6.08 -2.93 -23.69
N THR A 239 -6.84 -2.86 -24.77
CA THR A 239 -6.89 -1.68 -25.66
C THR A 239 -8.00 -0.71 -25.30
N SER A 240 -7.92 0.52 -25.82
CA SER A 240 -8.95 1.56 -25.65
C SER A 240 -10.36 1.11 -26.06
N ARG A 241 -10.48 0.22 -27.05
CA ARG A 241 -11.77 -0.31 -27.50
C ARG A 241 -12.52 -1.03 -26.38
N VAL A 242 -11.82 -1.77 -25.52
CA VAL A 242 -12.44 -2.48 -24.38
C VAL A 242 -12.92 -1.47 -23.35
N VAL A 243 -12.11 -0.47 -23.02
CA VAL A 243 -12.45 0.59 -22.07
C VAL A 243 -13.68 1.38 -22.54
N GLN A 244 -13.69 1.84 -23.80
CA GLN A 244 -14.81 2.58 -24.37
C GLN A 244 -16.10 1.77 -24.42
N ARG A 245 -16.03 0.47 -24.76
CA ARG A 245 -17.19 -0.42 -24.73
C ARG A 245 -17.74 -0.55 -23.32
N THR A 246 -16.88 -0.74 -22.33
CA THR A 246 -17.30 -0.89 -20.93
C THR A 246 -17.99 0.38 -20.42
N ILE A 247 -17.47 1.58 -20.77
CA ILE A 247 -18.17 2.86 -20.48
C ILE A 247 -19.58 2.86 -21.10
N GLY A 248 -19.73 2.37 -22.33
CA GLY A 248 -21.02 2.30 -23.02
C GLY A 248 -22.08 1.44 -22.32
N THR A 249 -21.68 0.56 -21.39
CA THR A 249 -22.60 -0.28 -20.62
C THR A 249 -23.24 0.43 -19.43
N ILE A 250 -22.63 1.51 -18.94
CA ILE A 250 -23.14 2.31 -17.81
C ILE A 250 -24.64 2.64 -17.92
N PRO A 251 -25.12 3.25 -19.04
CA PRO A 251 -26.56 3.55 -19.18
C PRO A 251 -27.44 2.30 -19.29
N GLN A 252 -26.95 1.22 -19.89
CA GLN A 252 -27.71 -0.03 -20.06
C GLN A 252 -28.01 -0.69 -18.72
N PHE A 253 -27.04 -0.67 -17.81
CA PHE A 253 -27.14 -1.28 -16.49
C PHE A 253 -27.54 -0.30 -15.39
N ARG A 254 -27.82 0.97 -15.73
CA ARG A 254 -28.09 2.08 -14.79
C ARG A 254 -27.02 2.18 -13.70
N ALA A 255 -25.76 2.00 -14.10
CA ALA A 255 -24.63 2.10 -13.20
C ALA A 255 -24.15 3.56 -13.10
N ASP A 256 -23.40 3.85 -12.05
CA ASP A 256 -22.73 5.13 -11.84
C ASP A 256 -21.31 5.10 -12.42
N GLN A 257 -20.71 3.91 -12.46
CA GLN A 257 -19.32 3.74 -12.89
C GLN A 257 -19.08 2.38 -13.54
N ALA A 258 -18.08 2.35 -14.42
CA ALA A 258 -17.53 1.14 -15.00
C ALA A 258 -16.15 0.80 -14.42
N ILE A 259 -15.81 -0.49 -14.35
CA ILE A 259 -14.46 -0.95 -14.01
C ILE A 259 -14.02 -1.99 -15.04
N VAL A 260 -12.78 -1.86 -15.50
CA VAL A 260 -12.12 -2.91 -16.29
C VAL A 260 -11.04 -3.55 -15.44
N VAL A 261 -11.18 -4.85 -15.19
CA VAL A 261 -10.23 -5.68 -14.44
C VAL A 261 -9.49 -6.60 -15.41
N THR A 262 -8.17 -6.69 -15.31
CA THR A 262 -7.38 -7.56 -16.17
C THR A 262 -6.20 -8.20 -15.46
N THR A 263 -5.79 -9.39 -15.91
CA THR A 263 -4.54 -10.06 -15.50
C THR A 263 -3.31 -9.57 -16.29
N SER A 264 -3.46 -8.53 -17.10
CA SER A 264 -2.42 -7.98 -17.97
C SER A 264 -2.29 -6.47 -17.74
N GLU A 265 -1.59 -5.78 -18.64
CA GLU A 265 -1.45 -4.33 -18.65
C GLU A 265 -2.46 -3.64 -19.56
N PHE A 266 -2.63 -2.33 -19.35
CA PHE A 266 -3.41 -1.47 -20.24
C PHE A 266 -2.51 -0.72 -21.21
N SER A 267 -2.92 -0.65 -22.48
CA SER A 267 -2.20 0.12 -23.48
C SER A 267 -2.19 1.62 -23.12
N PRO A 268 -1.22 2.40 -23.62
CA PRO A 268 -1.22 3.87 -23.44
C PRO A 268 -2.53 4.52 -23.92
N SER A 269 -3.12 3.99 -24.99
CA SER A 269 -4.42 4.46 -25.50
C SER A 269 -5.58 4.14 -24.55
N ALA A 270 -5.59 2.97 -23.90
CA ALA A 270 -6.59 2.62 -22.89
C ALA A 270 -6.53 3.56 -21.67
N ARG A 271 -5.31 3.84 -21.18
CA ARG A 271 -5.08 4.81 -20.10
C ARG A 271 -5.49 6.23 -20.49
N LYS A 272 -5.30 6.61 -21.76
CA LYS A 272 -5.81 7.89 -22.28
C LYS A 272 -7.34 7.94 -22.29
N SER A 273 -8.00 6.83 -22.64
CA SER A 273 -9.47 6.72 -22.61
C SER A 273 -10.04 6.81 -21.19
N GLU A 274 -9.40 6.19 -20.20
CA GLU A 274 -9.80 6.33 -18.80
C GLU A 274 -9.71 7.79 -18.34
N LYS A 275 -8.58 8.47 -18.57
CA LYS A 275 -8.44 9.90 -18.24
C LYS A 275 -9.49 10.78 -18.92
N ALA A 276 -9.82 10.50 -20.18
CA ALA A 276 -10.82 11.25 -20.93
C ALA A 276 -12.27 10.98 -20.47
N SER A 277 -12.49 9.92 -19.70
CA SER A 277 -13.82 9.54 -19.20
C SER A 277 -14.27 10.34 -17.97
N ASN A 278 -13.40 11.19 -17.41
CA ASN A 278 -13.67 11.99 -16.21
C ASN A 278 -14.22 11.18 -15.02
N GLY A 279 -13.65 10.00 -14.78
CA GLY A 279 -14.00 9.14 -13.64
C GLY A 279 -15.12 8.14 -13.91
N LEU A 280 -15.72 8.13 -15.10
CA LEU A 280 -16.75 7.14 -15.47
C LEU A 280 -16.20 5.71 -15.57
N VAL A 281 -14.88 5.53 -15.80
CA VAL A 281 -14.25 4.21 -15.76
C VAL A 281 -12.97 4.19 -14.92
N GLN A 282 -12.76 3.09 -14.21
CA GLN A 282 -11.50 2.76 -13.54
C GLN A 282 -10.83 1.54 -14.15
N LEU A 283 -9.50 1.52 -14.12
CA LEU A 283 -8.68 0.44 -14.65
C LEU A 283 -7.93 -0.28 -13.53
N VAL A 284 -8.12 -1.59 -13.43
CA VAL A 284 -7.43 -2.46 -12.45
C VAL A 284 -6.59 -3.48 -13.23
N ASN A 285 -5.26 -3.31 -13.23
CA ASN A 285 -4.33 -4.21 -13.91
C ASN A 285 -3.98 -5.42 -13.02
N GLY A 286 -3.15 -6.33 -13.55
CA GLY A 286 -2.77 -7.55 -12.82
C GLY A 286 -2.15 -7.28 -11.45
N ASP A 287 -1.21 -6.34 -11.38
CA ASP A 287 -0.54 -5.97 -10.13
C ASP A 287 -1.52 -5.36 -9.10
N MET A 288 -2.42 -4.48 -9.55
CA MET A 288 -3.46 -3.90 -8.69
C MET A 288 -4.42 -4.97 -8.20
N LEU A 289 -4.84 -5.88 -9.08
CA LEU A 289 -5.74 -6.99 -8.73
C LEU A 289 -5.10 -7.92 -7.69
N LEU A 290 -3.82 -8.27 -7.85
CA LEU A 290 -3.10 -9.08 -6.86
C LEU A 290 -3.00 -8.38 -5.52
N GLY A 291 -2.73 -7.06 -5.53
CA GLY A 291 -2.75 -6.24 -4.32
C GLY A 291 -4.11 -6.28 -3.62
N MET A 292 -5.20 -6.09 -4.36
CA MET A 292 -6.56 -6.12 -3.82
C MET A 292 -6.95 -7.50 -3.27
N LEU A 293 -6.60 -8.58 -3.98
CA LEU A 293 -6.86 -9.95 -3.53
C LEU A 293 -6.10 -10.32 -2.25
N ALA A 294 -4.87 -9.81 -2.10
CA ALA A 294 -4.08 -10.01 -0.87
C ALA A 294 -4.69 -9.26 0.33
N THR A 295 -5.38 -8.14 0.10
CA THR A 295 -6.06 -7.37 1.17
C THR A 295 -7.37 -8.01 1.62
N ALA A 296 -8.12 -8.61 0.70
CA ALA A 296 -9.46 -9.13 0.98
C ALA A 296 -9.49 -10.52 1.65
N ASP A 297 -8.34 -11.11 1.99
CA ASP A 297 -8.18 -12.46 2.57
C ASP A 297 -9.00 -13.56 1.85
N ILE A 298 -9.14 -13.45 0.53
CA ILE A 298 -9.94 -14.39 -0.26
C ILE A 298 -9.15 -15.68 -0.47
N GLU A 299 -9.66 -16.77 0.11
CA GLU A 299 -9.13 -18.10 -0.12
C GLU A 299 -9.17 -18.50 -1.60
N LYS A 300 -8.10 -19.14 -2.06
CA LYS A 300 -8.02 -19.73 -3.40
C LYS A 300 -9.12 -20.79 -3.55
N PRO A 301 -9.78 -20.91 -4.72
CA PRO A 301 -10.65 -22.05 -4.97
C PRO A 301 -9.84 -23.33 -4.77
N LYS A 302 -10.40 -24.29 -4.03
CA LYS A 302 -9.82 -25.64 -3.93
C LYS A 302 -9.76 -26.19 -5.35
N GLU A 303 -8.60 -26.71 -5.75
CA GLU A 303 -8.49 -27.41 -7.03
C GLU A 303 -9.52 -28.55 -7.01
N ASP A 304 -10.56 -28.44 -7.83
CA ASP A 304 -11.43 -29.57 -8.11
C ASP A 304 -10.57 -30.59 -8.90
N ILE A 305 -10.23 -31.70 -8.23
CA ILE A 305 -9.58 -32.88 -8.81
C ILE A 305 -10.52 -33.54 -9.82
#